data_AF-A0A6C0HCX2-F1
#
_entry.id   AF-A0A6C0HCX2-F1
#
_cell.length_a   1.000
_cell.length_b   1.000
_cell.length_c   1.000
_cell.angle_alpha   90.00
_cell.angle_beta   90.00
_cell.angle_gamma   90.00
#
_symmetry.space_group_name_H-M   'P 1'
#
loop_
_entity.id
_entity.type
_entity.pdbx_description
1 polymer ?
#
loop_
_entity_poly.entity_id
_entity_poly.type
_entity_poly.pdbx_seq_one_letter_code
_entity_poly.pdbx_strand_id
1 'polypeptide(L)'
;MGSNQSAFTKYFYNLGRALCGKYQELPSTLNGEEYEYNGVILNAAYPHIEPYLKAVNDSPKYRFWVDQFREQNTIDLMRFTLTDTPNFFGPPIPERLGFFKGHGKAFEAGTDVAIPSNIAFCRGECDACLVIASVDLRQPDGSFIKKMMIPLAEQARFASGGYRIEAMAGMRDANTRAFKGPIVAEMEQEFGIKITEDDPRLKRLPGKKSWPSAGGCDEAIYSWYFEVDIDEDKYNEMRTRTYGEDENEKIRIRFFDWDTIDDTLNEIGDYKASDMVRRYRHMKQNTEHTNLTVNEIDYENYSDCDY
;
A
#
# COMPACT_ATOMS: atom_id res chain seq x y z
N MET A 1 32.84 -16.76 -33.05
CA MET A 1 31.87 -16.53 -31.95
C MET A 1 31.96 -15.06 -31.58
N GLY A 2 31.14 -14.22 -32.20
CA GLY A 2 31.13 -12.77 -32.01
C GLY A 2 29.81 -12.33 -31.39
N SER A 3 29.90 -11.56 -30.32
CA SER A 3 28.82 -11.12 -29.44
C SER A 3 27.79 -10.24 -30.14
N ASN A 4 26.57 -10.76 -30.35
CA ASN A 4 25.40 -10.00 -30.80
C ASN A 4 24.67 -9.23 -29.68
N GLN A 5 25.34 -8.99 -28.54
CA GLN A 5 24.75 -8.28 -27.39
C GLN A 5 24.86 -6.73 -27.47
N SER A 6 25.37 -6.17 -28.57
CA SER A 6 25.73 -4.75 -28.64
C SER A 6 24.71 -3.85 -29.36
N ALA A 7 23.81 -4.40 -30.19
CA ALA A 7 22.86 -3.59 -30.97
C ALA A 7 21.53 -3.34 -30.23
N PHE A 8 20.99 -4.35 -29.54
CA PHE A 8 19.68 -4.26 -28.87
C PHE A 8 19.73 -3.34 -27.65
N THR A 9 20.77 -3.46 -26.82
CA THR A 9 20.99 -2.60 -25.65
C THR A 9 21.25 -1.15 -26.05
N LYS A 10 22.01 -0.90 -27.13
CA LYS A 10 22.20 0.45 -27.67
C LYS A 10 20.91 1.04 -28.25
N TYR A 11 20.06 0.23 -28.87
CA TYR A 11 18.79 0.69 -29.41
C TYR A 11 17.84 1.14 -28.29
N PHE A 12 17.68 0.37 -27.21
CA PHE A 12 16.82 0.79 -26.08
C PHE A 12 17.43 1.94 -25.26
N TYR A 13 18.75 1.97 -25.09
CA TYR A 13 19.42 3.08 -24.40
C TYR A 13 19.30 4.40 -25.20
N ASN A 14 19.43 4.33 -26.52
CA ASN A 14 19.27 5.49 -27.39
C ASN A 14 17.80 5.86 -27.64
N LEU A 15 16.87 4.90 -27.63
CA LEU A 15 15.42 5.15 -27.71
C LEU A 15 14.92 5.78 -26.40
N GLY A 16 15.43 5.33 -25.24
CA GLY A 16 15.21 5.99 -23.95
C GLY A 16 15.74 7.42 -23.94
N ARG A 17 16.93 7.67 -24.50
CA ARG A 17 17.44 9.04 -24.69
C ARG A 17 16.70 9.84 -25.76
N ALA A 18 16.13 9.22 -26.79
CA ALA A 18 15.37 9.93 -27.83
C ALA A 18 13.94 10.27 -27.38
N LEU A 19 13.36 9.46 -26.47
CA LEU A 19 12.05 9.72 -25.86
C LEU A 19 12.14 10.63 -24.63
N CYS A 20 13.25 10.62 -23.89
CA CYS A 20 13.52 11.57 -22.79
C CYS A 20 14.31 12.82 -23.24
N GLY A 21 14.79 12.85 -24.47
CA GLY A 21 15.70 13.88 -24.99
C GLY A 21 14.99 14.94 -25.79
N LYS A 22 14.22 15.75 -25.07
CA LYS A 22 13.93 17.18 -25.31
C LYS A 22 12.82 17.54 -24.33
N TYR A 23 13.18 17.69 -23.06
CA TYR A 23 12.48 18.70 -22.26
C TYR A 23 12.70 20.00 -23.02
N GLN A 24 11.69 20.41 -23.80
CA GLN A 24 11.59 21.81 -24.20
C GLN A 24 11.73 22.59 -22.90
N GLU A 25 12.70 23.50 -22.84
CA GLU A 25 12.67 24.55 -21.82
C GLU A 25 11.30 25.21 -21.96
N LEU A 26 10.41 24.86 -21.02
CA LEU A 26 9.05 25.35 -21.01
C LEU A 26 9.13 26.85 -20.77
N PRO A 27 8.41 27.66 -21.57
CA PRO A 27 8.54 29.11 -21.52
C PRO A 27 8.25 29.63 -20.11
N SER A 28 9.17 30.46 -19.61
CA SER A 28 9.16 31.08 -18.29
C SER A 28 8.05 32.12 -18.17
N THR A 29 6.84 31.67 -17.84
CA THR A 29 5.82 32.52 -17.21
C THR A 29 5.69 32.21 -15.72
N LEU A 30 6.66 31.47 -15.15
CA LEU A 30 6.78 31.25 -13.72
C LEU A 30 6.99 32.60 -13.03
N ASN A 31 6.18 32.94 -12.02
CA ASN A 31 6.57 33.96 -11.06
C ASN A 31 7.80 33.51 -10.25
N GLY A 32 8.15 32.22 -10.33
CA GLY A 32 9.37 31.66 -9.78
C GLY A 32 9.27 31.46 -8.27
N GLU A 33 8.05 31.30 -7.74
CA GLU A 33 7.87 31.00 -6.33
C GLU A 33 8.48 29.63 -6.02
N GLU A 34 9.37 29.62 -5.03
CA GLU A 34 9.97 28.41 -4.48
C GLU A 34 9.68 28.39 -2.98
N TYR A 35 9.38 27.20 -2.48
CA TYR A 35 9.23 26.96 -1.05
C TYR A 35 10.29 25.96 -0.62
N GLU A 36 10.76 26.06 0.61
CA GLU A 36 11.75 25.13 1.14
C GLU A 36 11.23 24.46 2.40
N TYR A 37 11.41 23.15 2.47
CA TYR A 37 11.23 22.38 3.69
C TYR A 37 12.41 21.42 3.86
N ASN A 38 13.09 21.53 5.00
CA ASN A 38 14.18 20.62 5.37
C ASN A 38 15.29 20.49 4.30
N GLY A 39 15.65 21.60 3.65
CA GLY A 39 16.68 21.64 2.61
C GLY A 39 16.21 21.22 1.23
N VAL A 40 14.95 20.81 1.08
CA VAL A 40 14.35 20.44 -0.21
C VAL A 40 13.59 21.63 -0.78
N ILE A 41 13.98 22.05 -1.98
CA ILE A 41 13.27 23.11 -2.71
C ILE A 41 12.06 22.49 -3.43
N LEU A 42 10.87 23.04 -3.19
CA LEU A 42 9.65 22.75 -3.92
C LEU A 42 9.36 23.87 -4.93
N ASN A 43 9.17 23.50 -6.19
CA ASN A 43 8.79 24.44 -7.25
C ASN A 43 7.80 23.84 -8.25
N ALA A 44 7.22 24.68 -9.09
CA ALA A 44 6.29 24.27 -10.14
C ALA A 44 6.99 24.14 -11.51
N ALA A 45 6.60 23.16 -12.31
CA ALA A 45 6.97 23.08 -13.73
C ALA A 45 6.15 24.05 -14.59
N TYR A 46 4.96 24.45 -14.12
CA TYR A 46 4.01 25.29 -14.86
C TYR A 46 3.37 26.36 -13.97
N PRO A 47 3.10 27.57 -14.48
CA PRO A 47 2.55 28.68 -13.67
C PRO A 47 1.22 28.37 -12.99
N HIS A 48 0.35 27.58 -13.61
CA HIS A 48 -0.96 27.22 -13.04
C HIS A 48 -0.86 26.34 -11.78
N ILE A 49 0.32 25.77 -11.51
CA ILE A 49 0.60 24.96 -10.32
C ILE A 49 1.09 25.84 -9.15
N GLU A 50 1.70 27.00 -9.43
CA GLU A 50 2.27 27.90 -8.42
C GLU A 50 1.32 28.23 -7.26
N PRO A 51 0.01 28.52 -7.49
CA PRO A 51 -0.93 28.82 -6.40
C PRO A 51 -1.06 27.71 -5.34
N TYR A 52 -0.69 26.47 -5.68
CA TYR A 52 -0.78 25.32 -4.77
C TYR A 52 0.51 25.04 -4.01
N LEU A 53 1.65 25.66 -4.40
CA LEU A 53 2.96 25.33 -3.84
C LEU A 53 3.02 25.50 -2.33
N LYS A 54 2.47 26.62 -1.82
CA LYS A 54 2.41 26.86 -0.37
C LYS A 54 1.63 25.77 0.35
N ALA A 55 0.44 25.42 -0.17
CA ALA A 55 -0.41 24.40 0.44
C ALA A 55 0.25 23.02 0.43
N VAL A 56 0.95 22.67 -0.65
CA VAL A 56 1.73 21.43 -0.72
C VAL A 56 2.89 21.45 0.27
N ASN A 57 3.72 22.50 0.27
CA ASN A 57 4.87 22.64 1.17
C ASN A 57 4.48 22.54 2.65
N ASP A 58 3.34 23.13 3.01
CA ASP A 58 2.84 23.14 4.38
C ASP A 58 2.06 21.88 4.76
N SER A 59 1.75 21.01 3.79
CA SER A 59 0.98 19.80 4.05
C SER A 59 1.77 18.79 4.90
N PRO A 60 1.12 18.14 5.89
CA PRO A 60 1.73 17.04 6.63
C PRO A 60 2.19 15.90 5.71
N LYS A 61 1.45 15.64 4.62
CA LYS A 61 1.76 14.57 3.65
C LYS A 61 3.09 14.82 2.92
N TYR A 62 3.28 16.00 2.34
CA TYR A 62 4.53 16.34 1.65
C TYR A 62 5.71 16.36 2.60
N ARG A 63 5.55 17.00 3.77
CA ARG A 63 6.60 17.11 4.78
C ARG A 63 7.03 15.73 5.29
N PHE A 64 6.07 14.86 5.58
CA PHE A 64 6.37 13.47 5.95
C PHE A 64 7.18 12.75 4.88
N TRP A 65 6.79 12.88 3.60
CA TRP A 65 7.51 12.27 2.50
C TRP A 65 8.96 12.79 2.39
N VAL A 66 9.18 14.10 2.53
CA VAL A 66 10.52 14.70 2.59
C VAL A 66 11.32 14.16 3.78
N ASP A 67 10.71 14.05 4.95
CA ASP A 67 11.36 13.57 6.17
C ASP A 67 11.84 12.11 6.02
N GLN A 68 11.17 11.28 5.21
CA GLN A 68 11.63 9.92 4.92
C GLN A 68 13.02 9.85 4.27
N PHE A 69 13.38 10.82 3.42
CA PHE A 69 14.72 10.86 2.81
C PHE A 69 15.79 11.10 3.87
N ARG A 70 15.51 12.00 4.83
CA ARG A 70 16.43 12.31 5.92
C ARG A 70 16.55 11.17 6.92
N GLU A 71 15.43 10.52 7.26
CA GLU A 71 15.42 9.38 8.17
C GLU A 71 16.19 8.18 7.59
N GLN A 72 16.06 7.94 6.29
CA GLN A 72 16.78 6.84 5.63
C GLN A 72 18.24 7.19 5.35
N ASN A 73 18.55 8.46 5.09
CA ASN A 73 19.90 8.99 4.87
C ASN A 73 20.70 8.23 3.78
N THR A 74 19.99 7.74 2.76
CA THR A 74 20.56 7.03 1.60
C THR A 74 20.45 7.83 0.31
N ILE A 75 19.53 8.80 0.25
CA ILE A 75 19.28 9.65 -0.91
C ILE A 75 19.16 11.10 -0.44
N ASP A 76 19.98 11.97 -1.02
CA ASP A 76 19.92 13.41 -0.81
C ASP A 76 18.98 14.04 -1.85
N LEU A 77 17.73 14.28 -1.45
CA LEU A 77 16.75 15.01 -2.28
C LEU A 77 17.00 16.52 -2.15
N MET A 78 17.39 17.18 -3.23
CA MET A 78 17.69 18.62 -3.23
C MET A 78 16.50 19.47 -3.68
N ARG A 79 15.73 18.95 -4.64
CA ARG A 79 14.60 19.66 -5.23
C ARG A 79 13.52 18.70 -5.66
N PHE A 80 12.27 19.13 -5.55
CA PHE A 80 11.13 18.45 -6.13
C PHE A 80 10.29 19.43 -6.94
N THR A 81 10.15 19.17 -8.24
CA THR A 81 9.40 19.99 -9.19
C THR A 81 8.05 19.35 -9.47
N LEU A 82 6.94 19.98 -9.06
CA LEU A 82 5.59 19.51 -9.37
C LEU A 82 5.30 19.63 -10.87
N THR A 83 4.83 18.54 -11.48
CA THR A 83 4.48 18.49 -12.91
C THR A 83 2.98 18.52 -13.19
N ASP A 84 2.18 18.17 -12.19
CA ASP A 84 0.74 18.06 -12.32
C ASP A 84 0.08 18.85 -11.18
N THR A 85 -1.11 19.41 -11.43
CA THR A 85 -1.91 20.06 -10.38
C THR A 85 -2.16 19.07 -9.25
N PRO A 86 -1.76 19.37 -8.00
CA PRO A 86 -1.98 18.48 -6.88
C PRO A 86 -3.47 18.23 -6.66
N ASN A 87 -3.83 17.00 -6.34
CA ASN A 87 -5.20 16.63 -6.02
C ASN A 87 -5.45 16.86 -4.53
N PHE A 88 -6.47 17.65 -4.21
CA PHE A 88 -6.93 17.86 -2.83
C PHE A 88 -8.30 17.23 -2.62
N PHE A 89 -8.53 16.64 -1.45
CA PHE A 89 -9.84 16.10 -1.06
C PHE A 89 -10.73 17.23 -0.51
N GLY A 90 -11.15 18.11 -1.41
CA GLY A 90 -11.92 19.33 -1.12
C GLY A 90 -11.09 20.59 -1.39
N PRO A 91 -11.24 21.66 -0.60
CA PRO A 91 -10.51 22.91 -0.84
C PRO A 91 -8.99 22.69 -0.78
N PRO A 92 -8.20 23.49 -1.54
CA PRO A 92 -6.75 23.35 -1.63
C PRO A 92 -6.03 23.90 -0.39
N ILE A 93 -6.25 23.24 0.74
CA ILE A 93 -5.59 23.52 2.03
C ILE A 93 -4.62 22.39 2.40
N PRO A 94 -3.57 22.66 3.20
CA PRO A 94 -2.52 21.69 3.52
C PRO A 94 -3.02 20.33 4.01
N GLU A 95 -4.02 20.31 4.88
CA GLU A 95 -4.55 19.11 5.54
C GLU A 95 -5.33 18.20 4.57
N ARG A 96 -5.69 18.71 3.39
CA ARG A 96 -6.50 18.01 2.39
C ARG A 96 -5.69 17.56 1.18
N LEU A 97 -4.34 17.67 1.21
CA LEU A 97 -3.51 17.18 0.12
C LEU A 97 -3.68 15.66 -0.03
N GLY A 98 -4.26 15.24 -1.16
CA GLY A 98 -4.49 13.85 -1.50
C GLY A 98 -3.29 13.25 -2.25
N PHE A 99 -3.03 13.75 -3.45
CA PHE A 99 -1.99 13.23 -4.35
C PHE A 99 -1.17 14.35 -4.98
N PHE A 100 0.11 14.08 -5.23
CA PHE A 100 0.96 14.99 -6.00
C PHE A 100 1.99 14.23 -6.83
N LYS A 101 2.46 14.83 -7.92
CA LYS A 101 3.38 14.20 -8.86
C LYS A 101 4.42 15.18 -9.34
N GLY A 102 5.64 14.70 -9.52
CA GLY A 102 6.74 15.56 -9.95
C GLY A 102 8.05 14.84 -10.22
N HIS A 103 9.08 15.67 -10.46
CA HIS A 103 10.46 15.25 -10.65
C HIS A 103 11.34 15.65 -9.46
N GLY A 104 12.09 14.69 -8.92
CA GLY A 104 13.18 14.94 -7.98
C GLY A 104 14.48 15.34 -8.69
N LYS A 105 15.28 16.18 -8.03
CA LYS A 105 16.72 16.24 -8.24
C LYS A 105 17.35 15.62 -7.00
N ALA A 106 17.85 14.39 -7.14
CA ALA A 106 18.32 13.58 -6.03
C ALA A 106 19.65 12.88 -6.35
N PHE A 107 20.44 12.63 -5.32
CA PHE A 107 21.76 11.99 -5.40
C PHE A 107 21.87 10.87 -4.38
N GLU A 108 22.73 9.87 -4.62
CA GLU A 108 23.13 8.93 -3.58
C GLU A 108 23.86 9.69 -2.47
N ALA A 109 23.45 9.45 -1.22
CA ALA A 109 23.89 10.27 -0.08
C ALA A 109 25.41 10.33 0.05
N GLY A 110 25.94 11.54 0.19
CA GLY A 110 27.38 11.79 0.32
C GLY A 110 28.19 11.60 -0.98
N THR A 111 27.52 11.51 -2.14
CA THR A 111 28.15 11.40 -3.45
C THR A 111 27.53 12.39 -4.45
N ASP A 112 28.18 12.55 -5.61
CA ASP A 112 27.63 13.30 -6.75
C ASP A 112 26.89 12.40 -7.77
N VAL A 113 26.59 11.15 -7.40
CA VAL A 113 25.91 10.19 -8.29
C VAL A 113 24.41 10.48 -8.29
N ALA A 114 23.90 11.00 -9.41
CA ALA A 114 22.49 11.32 -9.56
C ALA A 114 21.60 10.06 -9.63
N ILE A 115 20.45 10.09 -8.95
CA ILE A 115 19.44 9.03 -9.04
C ILE A 115 18.75 9.10 -10.41
N PRO A 116 18.79 8.02 -11.23
CA PRO A 116 18.31 8.05 -12.61
C PRO A 116 16.78 8.03 -12.74
N SER A 117 16.06 7.35 -11.84
CA SER A 117 14.60 7.43 -11.77
C SER A 117 14.24 8.60 -10.87
N ASN A 118 13.73 9.67 -11.46
CA ASN A 118 13.45 10.88 -10.72
C ASN A 118 11.97 11.27 -10.72
N ILE A 119 11.08 10.43 -11.25
CA ILE A 119 9.64 10.68 -11.23
C ILE A 119 9.07 10.05 -9.97
N ALA A 120 8.25 10.81 -9.23
CA ALA A 120 7.50 10.29 -8.11
C ALA A 120 6.02 10.68 -8.21
N PHE A 121 5.14 9.69 -8.15
CA PHE A 121 3.73 9.84 -7.84
C PHE A 121 3.54 9.57 -6.35
N CYS A 122 3.23 10.63 -5.59
CA CYS A 122 3.12 10.55 -4.15
C CYS A 122 1.65 10.46 -3.75
N ARG A 123 1.25 9.29 -3.27
CA ARG A 123 -0.08 9.01 -2.72
C ARG A 123 -0.08 8.70 -1.24
N GLY A 124 1.07 8.38 -0.67
CA GLY A 124 1.26 8.11 0.75
C GLY A 124 1.01 6.65 1.13
N GLU A 125 1.12 6.41 2.43
CA GLU A 125 1.01 5.08 3.03
C GLU A 125 -0.44 4.61 3.15
N CYS A 126 -0.65 3.29 3.15
CA CYS A 126 -1.95 2.67 3.40
C CYS A 126 -1.84 1.46 4.33
N ASP A 127 -2.95 1.11 4.97
CA ASP A 127 -3.11 -0.11 5.76
C ASP A 127 -4.02 -1.07 5.01
N ALA A 128 -3.61 -2.32 4.89
CA ALA A 128 -4.38 -3.40 4.30
C ALA A 128 -4.65 -4.48 5.34
N CYS A 129 -5.84 -5.09 5.30
CA CYS A 129 -6.24 -6.13 6.25
C CYS A 129 -6.69 -7.39 5.53
N LEU A 130 -6.05 -8.51 5.84
CA LEU A 130 -6.51 -9.85 5.44
C LEU A 130 -7.55 -10.34 6.44
N VAL A 131 -8.81 -10.38 6.02
CA VAL A 131 -9.88 -10.99 6.82
C VAL A 131 -9.90 -12.50 6.57
N ILE A 132 -9.97 -13.29 7.64
CA ILE A 132 -10.05 -14.75 7.59
C ILE A 132 -11.31 -15.14 8.34
N ALA A 133 -12.33 -15.55 7.59
CA ALA A 133 -13.63 -15.90 8.10
C ALA A 133 -13.74 -17.41 8.25
N SER A 134 -14.00 -17.89 9.46
CA SER A 134 -14.49 -19.25 9.68
C SER A 134 -16.01 -19.22 9.59
N VAL A 135 -16.56 -19.92 8.60
CA VAL A 135 -17.98 -19.85 8.22
C VAL A 135 -18.66 -21.19 8.51
N ASP A 136 -19.73 -21.16 9.29
CA ASP A 136 -20.58 -22.34 9.48
C ASP A 136 -21.60 -22.42 8.33
N LEU A 137 -21.44 -23.40 7.45
CA LEU A 137 -22.28 -23.60 6.26
C LEU A 137 -23.16 -24.83 6.42
N ARG A 138 -24.46 -24.67 6.16
CA ARG A 138 -25.42 -25.76 6.23
C ARG A 138 -25.29 -26.67 5.02
N GLN A 139 -25.29 -27.97 5.28
CA GLN A 139 -25.30 -29.02 4.27
C GLN A 139 -26.73 -29.41 3.89
N PRO A 140 -26.93 -30.04 2.71
CA PRO A 140 -28.25 -30.52 2.29
C PRO A 140 -28.92 -31.50 3.25
N ASP A 141 -28.14 -32.23 4.05
CA ASP A 141 -28.62 -33.18 5.06
C ASP A 141 -28.98 -32.54 6.42
N GLY A 142 -28.84 -31.21 6.52
CA GLY A 142 -29.11 -30.44 7.73
C GLY A 142 -27.93 -30.35 8.71
N SER A 143 -26.80 -31.00 8.43
CA SER A 143 -25.56 -30.83 9.21
C SER A 143 -24.86 -29.50 8.88
N PHE A 144 -23.87 -29.10 9.68
CA PHE A 144 -23.04 -27.93 9.43
C PHE A 144 -21.59 -28.35 9.17
N ILE A 145 -20.95 -27.70 8.21
CA ILE A 145 -19.50 -27.75 8.03
C ILE A 145 -18.91 -26.38 8.33
N LYS A 146 -17.79 -26.37 9.05
CA LYS A 146 -17.02 -25.16 9.27
C LYS A 146 -15.98 -25.03 8.16
N LYS A 147 -16.03 -23.96 7.38
CA LYS A 147 -15.07 -23.67 6.31
C LYS A 147 -14.30 -22.39 6.59
N MET A 148 -13.00 -22.41 6.31
CA MET A 148 -12.20 -21.19 6.31
C MET A 148 -12.31 -20.52 4.94
N MET A 149 -12.65 -19.25 4.92
CA MET A 149 -12.85 -18.46 3.71
C MET A 149 -12.18 -17.10 3.84
N ILE A 150 -11.78 -16.53 2.70
CA ILE A 150 -11.22 -15.18 2.61
C ILE A 150 -12.23 -14.30 1.86
N PRO A 151 -12.90 -13.37 2.55
CA PRO A 151 -13.69 -12.35 1.88
C PRO A 151 -12.79 -11.26 1.30
N LEU A 152 -12.95 -10.96 0.01
CA LEU A 152 -12.25 -9.91 -0.73
C LEU A 152 -13.25 -8.96 -1.38
N ALA A 153 -12.87 -7.69 -1.55
CA ALA A 153 -13.69 -6.64 -2.13
C ALA A 153 -13.54 -6.60 -3.66
N GLU A 154 -14.65 -6.62 -4.38
CA GLU A 154 -14.74 -6.36 -5.82
C GLU A 154 -15.12 -4.90 -6.05
N GLN A 155 -14.21 -4.14 -6.68
CA GLN A 155 -14.31 -2.68 -6.85
C GLN A 155 -13.85 -2.26 -8.25
N ALA A 156 -14.40 -1.16 -8.78
CA ALA A 156 -13.94 -0.59 -10.05
C ALA A 156 -12.64 0.21 -9.84
N ARG A 157 -11.60 -0.12 -10.61
CA ARG A 157 -10.30 0.58 -10.56
C ARG A 157 -9.96 1.18 -11.91
N PHE A 158 -10.20 2.48 -12.05
CA PHE A 158 -9.96 3.24 -13.29
C PHE A 158 -8.56 3.04 -13.86
N ALA A 159 -7.52 3.16 -13.03
CA ALA A 159 -6.12 3.03 -13.45
C ALA A 159 -5.79 1.65 -14.04
N SER A 160 -6.56 0.62 -13.70
CA SER A 160 -6.40 -0.74 -14.23
C SER A 160 -7.41 -1.08 -15.34
N GLY A 161 -8.32 -0.16 -15.68
CA GLY A 161 -9.30 -0.33 -16.75
C GLY A 161 -10.45 -1.30 -16.47
N GLY A 162 -10.74 -1.66 -15.22
CA GLY A 162 -11.81 -2.61 -14.92
C GLY A 162 -12.07 -2.86 -13.44
N TYR A 163 -12.90 -3.88 -13.16
CA TYR A 163 -13.13 -4.36 -11.80
C TYR A 163 -11.94 -5.19 -11.32
N ARG A 164 -11.62 -5.07 -10.04
CA ARG A 164 -10.57 -5.81 -9.36
C ARG A 164 -11.13 -6.41 -8.09
N ILE A 165 -10.67 -7.63 -7.79
CA ILE A 165 -10.93 -8.32 -6.53
C ILE A 165 -9.67 -8.15 -5.70
N GLU A 166 -9.82 -7.57 -4.52
CA GLU A 166 -8.71 -7.02 -3.75
C GLU A 166 -8.92 -7.29 -2.26
N ALA A 167 -7.83 -7.45 -1.51
CA ALA A 167 -7.94 -7.34 -0.06
C ALA A 167 -8.30 -5.90 0.35
N MET A 168 -9.03 -5.76 1.47
CA MET A 168 -9.36 -4.46 2.04
C MET A 168 -8.10 -3.62 2.24
N ALA A 169 -8.18 -2.34 1.87
CA ALA A 169 -7.15 -1.36 2.19
C ALA A 169 -7.71 0.05 2.31
N GLY A 170 -7.21 0.80 3.28
CA GLY A 170 -7.54 2.21 3.49
C GLY A 170 -6.27 3.07 3.53
N MET A 171 -6.32 4.27 2.93
CA MET A 171 -5.22 5.22 3.03
C MET A 171 -5.09 5.76 4.45
N ARG A 172 -3.86 5.97 4.91
CA ARG A 172 -3.65 6.63 6.20
C ARG A 172 -4.03 8.10 6.12
N ASP A 173 -4.74 8.56 7.16
CA ASP A 173 -4.98 9.99 7.34
C ASP A 173 -3.64 10.71 7.56
N ALA A 174 -3.43 11.78 6.81
CA ALA A 174 -2.17 12.54 6.82
C ALA A 174 -1.90 13.25 8.15
N ASN A 175 -2.94 13.52 8.96
CA ASN A 175 -2.88 14.24 10.23
C ASN A 175 -2.77 13.28 11.42
N THR A 176 -3.61 12.25 11.48
CA THR A 176 -3.65 11.35 12.65
C THR A 176 -2.62 10.25 12.55
N ARG A 177 -2.26 9.83 11.33
CA ARG A 177 -1.40 8.67 11.03
C ARG A 177 -1.78 7.42 11.84
N ALA A 178 -3.03 7.33 12.30
CA ALA A 178 -3.50 6.24 13.12
C ALA A 178 -3.39 4.95 12.33
N PHE A 179 -2.68 3.97 12.90
CA PHE A 179 -2.30 2.73 12.22
C PHE A 179 -3.49 1.81 11.92
N LYS A 180 -4.60 1.98 12.66
CA LYS A 180 -5.74 1.06 12.63
C LYS A 180 -7.07 1.73 12.27
N GLY A 181 -7.17 3.06 12.41
CA GLY A 181 -8.36 3.84 12.05
C GLY A 181 -8.90 3.56 10.65
N PRO A 182 -8.07 3.52 9.59
CA PRO A 182 -8.53 3.14 8.25
C PRO A 182 -9.15 1.74 8.24
N ILE A 183 -8.49 0.74 8.82
CA ILE A 183 -9.02 -0.63 8.85
C ILE A 183 -10.34 -0.71 9.63
N VAL A 184 -10.45 -0.02 10.76
CA VAL A 184 -11.68 0.00 11.56
C VAL A 184 -12.84 0.57 10.74
N ALA A 185 -12.61 1.70 10.05
CA ALA A 185 -13.60 2.32 9.20
C ALA A 185 -14.00 1.39 8.03
N GLU A 186 -13.04 0.82 7.33
CA GLU A 186 -13.29 -0.10 6.21
C GLU A 186 -13.97 -1.41 6.65
N MET A 187 -13.66 -1.95 7.85
CA MET A 187 -14.34 -3.14 8.39
C MET A 187 -15.82 -2.89 8.66
N GLU A 188 -16.18 -1.71 9.14
CA GLU A 188 -17.59 -1.35 9.31
C GLU A 188 -18.25 -1.04 7.96
N GLN A 189 -17.59 -0.28 7.08
CA GLN A 189 -18.15 0.18 5.81
C GLN A 189 -18.27 -0.93 4.77
N GLU A 190 -17.23 -1.75 4.58
CA GLU A 190 -17.19 -2.79 3.55
C GLU A 190 -17.69 -4.15 4.04
N PHE A 191 -17.52 -4.48 5.33
CA PHE A 191 -17.84 -5.83 5.87
C PHE A 191 -19.00 -5.81 6.87
N GLY A 192 -19.43 -4.64 7.33
CA GLY A 192 -20.45 -4.52 8.37
C GLY A 192 -20.02 -5.14 9.70
N ILE A 193 -18.72 -5.19 9.98
CA ILE A 193 -18.13 -5.73 11.21
C ILE A 193 -17.60 -4.55 12.03
N LYS A 194 -18.25 -4.27 13.16
CA LYS A 194 -17.80 -3.21 14.08
C LYS A 194 -16.65 -3.73 14.93
N ILE A 195 -15.51 -3.07 14.85
CA ILE A 195 -14.32 -3.33 15.65
C ILE A 195 -13.80 -2.01 16.24
N THR A 196 -12.87 -2.09 17.17
CA THR A 196 -12.11 -0.93 17.67
C THR A 196 -10.64 -1.08 17.30
N GLU A 197 -9.85 -0.01 17.43
CA GLU A 197 -8.40 -0.09 17.20
C GLU A 197 -7.71 -1.09 18.15
N ASP A 198 -8.28 -1.33 19.33
CA ASP A 198 -7.74 -2.25 20.33
C ASP A 198 -8.34 -3.67 20.23
N ASP A 199 -9.08 -3.98 19.16
CA ASP A 199 -9.66 -5.31 18.99
C ASP A 199 -8.55 -6.38 18.99
N PRO A 200 -8.59 -7.36 19.91
CA PRO A 200 -7.53 -8.35 20.07
C PRO A 200 -7.40 -9.28 18.86
N ARG A 201 -8.41 -9.34 17.98
CA ARG A 201 -8.38 -10.11 16.73
C ARG A 201 -7.61 -9.39 15.62
N LEU A 202 -7.50 -8.06 15.67
CA LEU A 202 -6.78 -7.26 14.68
C LEU A 202 -5.29 -7.21 15.01
N LYS A 203 -4.51 -7.97 14.24
CA LYS A 203 -3.08 -8.16 14.48
C LYS A 203 -2.25 -7.81 13.26
N ARG A 204 -1.03 -7.32 13.48
CA ARG A 204 -0.11 -6.97 12.39
C ARG A 204 0.53 -8.23 11.82
N LEU A 205 0.55 -8.36 10.51
CA LEU A 205 1.32 -9.43 9.86
C LEU A 205 2.83 -9.17 9.98
N PRO A 206 3.65 -10.21 10.13
CA PRO A 206 5.09 -10.03 10.30
C PRO A 206 5.74 -9.39 9.05
N GLY A 207 6.90 -8.77 9.29
CA GLY A 207 7.74 -8.16 8.25
C GLY A 207 7.59 -6.65 8.11
N LYS A 208 8.36 -6.09 7.17
CA LYS A 208 8.34 -4.66 6.85
C LYS A 208 7.12 -4.32 5.97
N LYS A 209 6.85 -3.02 5.83
CA LYS A 209 5.87 -2.51 4.86
C LYS A 209 6.23 -2.94 3.44
N SER A 210 5.23 -3.26 2.63
CA SER A 210 5.38 -3.69 1.24
C SER A 210 5.36 -2.49 0.30
N TRP A 211 6.18 -2.54 -0.75
CA TRP A 211 6.25 -1.49 -1.76
C TRP A 211 5.81 -2.06 -3.11
N PRO A 212 4.57 -1.79 -3.57
CA PRO A 212 4.08 -2.34 -4.82
C PRO A 212 4.88 -1.86 -6.04
N SER A 213 5.34 -0.61 -6.02
CA SER A 213 6.05 -0.01 -7.16
C SER A 213 7.00 1.12 -6.72
N ALA A 214 8.03 0.77 -5.95
CA ALA A 214 9.00 1.74 -5.40
C ALA A 214 9.78 2.56 -6.45
N GLY A 215 9.73 2.17 -7.72
CA GLY A 215 10.46 2.86 -8.79
C GLY A 215 9.92 4.26 -9.11
N GLY A 216 8.66 4.55 -8.76
CA GLY A 216 8.04 5.85 -8.99
C GLY A 216 6.78 6.14 -8.18
N CYS A 217 6.49 5.33 -7.16
CA CYS A 217 5.38 5.53 -6.23
C CYS A 217 5.89 5.43 -4.79
N ASP A 218 5.44 6.34 -3.91
CA ASP A 218 5.76 6.33 -2.48
C ASP A 218 4.85 5.42 -1.65
N GLU A 219 3.91 4.71 -2.31
CA GLU A 219 2.97 3.85 -1.63
C GLU A 219 3.69 2.76 -0.85
N ALA A 220 3.44 2.74 0.47
CA ALA A 220 3.88 1.69 1.36
C ALA A 220 2.67 1.09 2.07
N ILE A 221 2.53 -0.24 1.99
CA ILE A 221 1.40 -0.96 2.55
C ILE A 221 1.82 -1.64 3.85
N TYR A 222 1.11 -1.33 4.92
CA TYR A 222 1.20 -2.04 6.19
C TYR A 222 0.15 -3.14 6.23
N SER A 223 0.58 -4.37 6.44
CA SER A 223 -0.29 -5.54 6.39
C SER A 223 -0.76 -5.97 7.77
N TRP A 224 -2.06 -6.19 7.87
CA TRP A 224 -2.76 -6.67 9.06
C TRP A 224 -3.57 -7.91 8.72
N TYR A 225 -4.03 -8.62 9.74
CA TYR A 225 -4.99 -9.69 9.60
C TYR A 225 -6.02 -9.65 10.72
N PHE A 226 -7.19 -10.20 10.42
CA PHE A 226 -8.33 -10.27 11.33
C PHE A 226 -9.04 -11.61 11.17
N GLU A 227 -9.07 -12.41 12.23
CA GLU A 227 -9.77 -13.69 12.27
C GLU A 227 -11.17 -13.52 12.89
N VAL A 228 -12.19 -14.09 12.26
CA VAL A 228 -13.58 -13.98 12.71
C VAL A 228 -14.37 -15.25 12.43
N ASP A 229 -15.24 -15.62 13.36
CA ASP A 229 -16.28 -16.61 13.13
C ASP A 229 -17.56 -15.91 12.67
N ILE A 230 -18.16 -16.38 11.57
CA ILE A 230 -19.45 -15.89 11.06
C ILE A 230 -20.39 -17.06 10.77
N ASP A 231 -21.68 -16.83 10.95
CA ASP A 231 -22.72 -17.81 10.61
C ASP A 231 -23.16 -17.69 9.14
N GLU A 232 -24.00 -18.64 8.71
CA GLU A 232 -24.58 -18.68 7.37
C GLU A 232 -25.39 -17.41 7.03
N ASP A 233 -26.07 -16.83 8.00
CA ASP A 233 -26.88 -15.63 7.81
C ASP A 233 -25.98 -14.42 7.51
N LYS A 234 -24.92 -14.21 8.29
CA LYS A 234 -23.94 -13.14 8.07
C LYS A 234 -23.15 -13.34 6.79
N TYR A 235 -22.78 -14.58 6.47
CA TYR A 235 -22.16 -14.93 5.18
C TYR A 235 -23.06 -14.53 4.00
N ASN A 236 -24.36 -14.87 4.07
CA ASN A 236 -25.33 -14.51 3.04
C ASN A 236 -25.61 -13.00 2.98
N GLU A 237 -25.63 -12.31 4.12
CA GLU A 237 -25.71 -10.85 4.18
C GLU A 237 -24.52 -10.23 3.43
N MET A 238 -23.29 -10.60 3.80
CA MET A 238 -22.07 -9.99 3.26
C MET A 238 -21.92 -10.22 1.75
N ARG A 239 -22.28 -11.40 1.24
CA ARG A 239 -22.14 -11.72 -0.20
C ARG A 239 -23.21 -11.07 -1.09
N THR A 240 -24.36 -10.68 -0.51
CA THR A 240 -25.48 -10.09 -1.26
C THR A 240 -25.53 -8.58 -1.14
N ARG A 241 -24.98 -8.04 -0.05
CA ARG A 241 -24.91 -6.62 0.21
C ARG A 241 -23.92 -5.96 -0.75
N THR A 242 -24.41 -4.97 -1.50
CA THR A 242 -23.54 -4.01 -2.16
C THR A 242 -23.31 -2.90 -1.13
N TYR A 243 -22.08 -2.76 -0.67
CA TYR A 243 -21.70 -1.72 0.28
C TYR A 243 -21.30 -0.45 -0.49
N GLY A 244 -21.67 0.72 0.06
CA GLY A 244 -21.46 2.04 -0.54
C GLY A 244 -22.63 2.98 -0.23
N GLU A 245 -22.50 3.83 0.80
CA GLU A 245 -23.50 4.86 1.14
C GLU A 245 -23.39 6.14 0.30
N ASP A 246 -22.35 6.27 -0.54
CA ASP A 246 -22.20 7.38 -1.49
C ASP A 246 -22.20 6.84 -2.93
N GLU A 247 -22.90 7.53 -3.82
CA GLU A 247 -23.25 7.12 -5.20
C GLU A 247 -22.06 6.76 -6.13
N ASN A 248 -20.81 6.84 -5.65
CA ASN A 248 -19.59 6.71 -6.44
C ASN A 248 -18.79 5.41 -6.25
N GLU A 249 -19.03 4.59 -5.22
CA GLU A 249 -18.25 3.36 -5.01
C GLU A 249 -19.15 2.16 -4.69
N LYS A 250 -19.32 1.27 -5.69
CA LYS A 250 -20.06 0.00 -5.53
C LYS A 250 -19.08 -1.10 -5.16
N ILE A 251 -19.06 -1.46 -3.89
CA ILE A 251 -18.19 -2.52 -3.36
C ILE A 251 -19.02 -3.79 -3.18
N ARG A 252 -18.53 -4.92 -3.70
CA ARG A 252 -19.15 -6.24 -3.47
C ARG A 252 -18.17 -7.18 -2.80
N ILE A 253 -18.61 -7.90 -1.78
CA ILE A 253 -17.75 -8.88 -1.11
C ILE A 253 -17.89 -10.24 -1.78
N ARG A 254 -16.75 -10.85 -2.15
CA ARG A 254 -16.66 -12.21 -2.67
C ARG A 254 -15.89 -13.07 -1.68
N PHE A 255 -16.41 -14.25 -1.39
CA PHE A 255 -15.76 -15.21 -0.51
C PHE A 255 -15.03 -16.27 -1.33
N PHE A 256 -13.79 -16.53 -0.98
CA PHE A 256 -12.94 -17.54 -1.60
C PHE A 256 -12.55 -18.60 -0.59
N ASP A 257 -12.52 -19.87 -1.02
CA ASP A 257 -12.15 -20.98 -0.15
C ASP A 257 -10.65 -20.91 0.18
N TRP A 258 -10.30 -21.09 1.45
CA TRP A 258 -8.92 -21.08 1.92
C TRP A 258 -8.07 -22.14 1.23
N ASP A 259 -8.64 -23.31 0.96
CA ASP A 259 -7.90 -24.45 0.41
C ASP A 259 -7.49 -24.23 -1.06
N THR A 260 -8.22 -23.39 -1.79
CA THR A 260 -7.97 -23.07 -3.20
C THR A 260 -7.56 -21.60 -3.41
N ILE A 261 -7.13 -20.92 -2.34
CA ILE A 261 -6.87 -19.49 -2.41
C ILE A 261 -5.70 -19.14 -3.34
N ASP A 262 -4.70 -20.01 -3.48
CA ASP A 262 -3.54 -19.73 -4.34
C ASP A 262 -3.92 -19.64 -5.82
N ASP A 263 -4.80 -20.52 -6.28
CA ASP A 263 -5.34 -20.47 -7.65
C ASP A 263 -6.12 -19.17 -7.88
N THR A 264 -6.94 -18.79 -6.89
CA THR A 264 -7.69 -17.52 -6.92
C THR A 264 -6.74 -16.33 -6.98
N LEU A 265 -5.70 -16.29 -6.14
CA LEU A 265 -4.74 -15.19 -6.07
C LEU A 265 -3.95 -15.04 -7.37
N ASN A 266 -3.61 -16.16 -8.02
CA ASN A 266 -2.99 -16.15 -9.34
C ASN A 266 -3.93 -15.61 -10.43
N GLU A 267 -5.23 -15.87 -10.33
CA GLU A 267 -6.24 -15.37 -11.27
C GLU A 267 -6.50 -13.86 -11.09
N ILE A 268 -6.72 -13.40 -9.85
CA ILE A 268 -7.10 -12.01 -9.58
C ILE A 268 -5.92 -11.04 -9.65
N GLY A 269 -4.70 -11.53 -9.40
CA GLY A 269 -3.47 -10.74 -9.50
C GLY A 269 -3.31 -9.63 -8.44
N ASP A 270 -4.06 -9.69 -7.34
CA ASP A 270 -3.94 -8.71 -6.26
C ASP A 270 -2.72 -8.99 -5.39
N TYR A 271 -1.66 -8.22 -5.62
CA TYR A 271 -0.37 -8.45 -4.99
C TYR A 271 -0.44 -8.42 -3.45
N LYS A 272 -1.26 -7.52 -2.88
CA LYS A 272 -1.35 -7.33 -1.43
C LYS A 272 -2.04 -8.52 -0.78
N ALA A 273 -3.15 -9.02 -1.35
CA ALA A 273 -3.77 -10.26 -0.88
C ALA A 273 -2.77 -11.43 -0.92
N SER A 274 -2.02 -11.58 -2.03
CA SER A 274 -1.02 -12.65 -2.18
C SER A 274 0.09 -12.57 -1.13
N ASP A 275 0.68 -11.39 -0.91
CA ASP A 275 1.72 -11.22 0.11
C ASP A 275 1.17 -11.44 1.53
N MET A 276 -0.05 -10.99 1.81
CA MET A 276 -0.68 -11.17 3.13
C MET A 276 -0.97 -12.64 3.44
N VAL A 277 -1.56 -13.39 2.50
CA VAL A 277 -1.83 -14.83 2.68
C VAL A 277 -0.53 -15.60 2.90
N ARG A 278 0.52 -15.30 2.12
CA ARG A 278 1.85 -15.89 2.29
C ARG A 278 2.42 -15.61 3.69
N ARG A 279 2.40 -14.35 4.15
CA ARG A 279 2.91 -13.95 5.47
C ARG A 279 2.12 -14.60 6.59
N TYR A 280 0.80 -14.68 6.46
CA TYR A 280 -0.07 -15.31 7.45
C TYR A 280 0.22 -16.82 7.59
N ARG A 281 0.33 -17.54 6.47
CA ARG A 281 0.68 -18.98 6.49
C ARG A 281 2.03 -19.22 7.16
N HIS A 282 3.05 -18.44 6.78
CA HIS A 282 4.36 -18.54 7.38
C HIS A 282 4.34 -18.29 8.90
N MET A 283 3.58 -17.29 9.35
CA MET A 283 3.38 -16.99 10.76
C MET A 283 2.72 -18.17 11.52
N LYS A 284 1.66 -18.78 10.95
CA LYS A 284 0.97 -19.90 11.59
C LYS A 284 1.84 -21.15 11.67
N GLN A 285 2.57 -21.49 10.60
CA GLN A 285 3.54 -22.59 10.59
C GLN A 285 4.62 -22.43 11.66
N ASN A 286 5.18 -21.22 11.81
CA ASN A 286 6.18 -20.95 12.84
C ASN A 286 5.60 -21.02 14.25
N THR A 287 4.34 -20.62 14.43
CA THR A 287 3.65 -20.71 15.72
C THR A 287 3.42 -22.18 16.11
N GLU A 288 3.02 -23.02 15.16
CA GLU A 288 2.85 -24.46 15.37
C GLU A 288 4.18 -25.17 15.68
N HIS A 289 5.27 -24.83 14.97
CA HIS A 289 6.61 -25.34 15.27
C HIS A 289 7.15 -24.90 16.65
N THR A 290 6.82 -23.69 17.09
CA THR A 290 7.21 -23.22 18.43
C THR A 290 6.43 -23.94 19.52
N ASN A 291 5.14 -24.25 19.29
CA ASN A 291 4.34 -25.02 20.24
C ASN A 291 4.72 -26.52 20.28
N LEU A 292 5.25 -27.08 19.20
CA LEU A 292 5.78 -28.44 19.19
C LEU A 292 7.12 -28.53 19.94
N THR A 293 8.01 -27.56 19.78
CA THR A 293 9.31 -27.54 20.46
C THR A 293 9.22 -27.28 21.97
N VAL A 294 8.23 -26.51 22.43
CA VAL A 294 8.00 -26.29 23.88
C VAL A 294 7.41 -27.53 24.57
N ASN A 295 6.69 -28.39 23.85
CA ASN A 295 6.13 -29.63 24.38
C ASN A 295 7.09 -30.84 24.34
N GLU A 296 8.28 -30.69 23.71
CA GLU A 296 9.34 -31.72 23.67
C GLU A 296 10.52 -31.41 24.59
N ILE A 297 10.45 -30.35 25.40
CA ILE A 297 11.42 -30.13 26.48
C ILE A 297 10.93 -30.91 27.70
N ASP A 298 11.37 -32.16 27.80
CA ASP A 298 11.40 -32.89 29.07
C ASP A 298 12.20 -32.05 30.07
N TYR A 299 11.55 -31.60 31.15
CA TYR A 299 12.18 -30.90 32.26
C TYR A 299 12.95 -31.87 33.18
N GLU A 300 13.71 -32.79 32.60
CA GLU A 300 14.67 -33.61 33.33
C GLU A 300 16.05 -33.43 32.67
N ASN A 301 16.97 -32.85 33.44
CA ASN A 301 18.39 -32.60 33.13
C ASN A 301 18.73 -31.24 32.53
N TYR A 302 18.62 -30.17 33.33
CA TYR A 302 19.64 -29.12 33.35
C TYR A 302 19.86 -28.63 34.80
N SER A 303 20.53 -29.46 35.58
CA SER A 303 21.42 -28.97 36.65
C SER A 303 22.81 -28.84 36.04
N ASP A 304 23.46 -27.73 36.36
CA ASP A 304 24.86 -27.39 36.04
C ASP A 304 25.07 -26.86 34.62
N CYS A 305 25.28 -25.54 34.54
CA CYS A 305 26.59 -24.99 34.23
C CYS A 305 26.56 -23.46 34.41
N ASP A 306 27.33 -22.99 35.39
CA ASP A 306 27.83 -21.63 35.50
C ASP A 306 28.66 -21.26 34.25
N TYR A 307 28.47 -20.05 33.72
CA TYR A 307 29.48 -19.02 33.38
C TYR A 307 28.82 -17.84 32.64
#